data_AF-A0A370F8C3-F1
#
_entry.id   AF-A0A370F8C3-F1
#
_cell.length_a   1.000
_cell.length_b   1.000
_cell.length_c   1.000
_cell.angle_alpha   90.00
_cell.angle_beta   90.00
_cell.angle_gamma   90.00
#
_symmetry.space_group_name_H-M   'P 1'
#
loop_
_entity.id
_entity.type
_entity.pdbx_description
1 polymer ?
#
loop_
_entity_poly.entity_id
_entity_poly.type
_entity_poly.pdbx_seq_one_letter_code
_entity_poly.pdbx_strand_id
1 'polypeptide(L)'
;MKLSRASRSVRRALTVAASVCFAVIMAVGYVLVDEWLKVDGPESGPAKDTVAVGELAELLAQVTVAPELPMAGYSREQFPHWDVNQPEHGFGPEYAQYSRCTTRDVMMLRDAEGSVRLDPKTCELSVGSDGGWRDEYGFLDRKTGELKPYKWMTESSAVDAEHIVALAEAWRSGAATRDEDTRRRIANDAINLAASDPSANRSKGDQDAANYLPPGKFRCAYVDRYLQIKVKYGLAVDTAEQAALRTAVDDCVRQGGSV
;
A
#
# COMPACT_ATOMS: atom_id res chain seq x y z
N MET A 1 34.93 -34.51 65.17
CA MET A 1 34.39 -33.32 64.46
C MET A 1 33.03 -32.96 65.07
N LYS A 2 32.93 -31.86 65.82
CA LYS A 2 31.65 -31.35 66.36
C LYS A 2 31.21 -30.16 65.52
N LEU A 3 30.19 -30.34 64.68
CA LEU A 3 29.51 -29.24 63.99
C LEU A 3 28.68 -28.45 65.03
N SER A 4 29.05 -27.19 65.22
CA SER A 4 28.38 -26.24 66.12
C SER A 4 26.91 -26.06 65.71
N ARG A 5 25.99 -26.34 66.65
CA ARG A 5 24.54 -26.11 66.48
C ARG A 5 24.29 -24.61 66.59
N ALA A 6 24.21 -23.92 65.45
CA ALA A 6 23.77 -22.52 65.43
C ALA A 6 22.38 -22.40 66.10
N SER A 7 22.30 -21.51 67.09
CA SER A 7 21.09 -21.21 67.87
C SER A 7 19.90 -20.90 66.96
N ARG A 8 18.67 -21.27 67.39
CA ARG A 8 17.42 -20.99 66.67
C ARG A 8 17.28 -19.52 66.27
N SER A 9 17.82 -18.60 67.08
CA SER A 9 17.85 -17.16 66.81
C SER A 9 18.71 -16.82 65.59
N VAL A 10 19.87 -17.46 65.44
CA VAL A 10 20.80 -17.27 64.31
C VAL A 10 20.20 -17.84 63.03
N ARG A 11 19.53 -19.00 63.11
CA ARG A 11 18.81 -19.56 61.95
C ARG A 11 17.65 -18.68 61.49
N ARG A 12 16.87 -18.11 62.42
CA ARG A 12 15.79 -17.16 62.11
C ARG A 12 16.33 -15.88 61.47
N ALA A 13 17.41 -15.31 62.00
CA ALA A 13 18.04 -14.12 61.44
C ALA A 13 18.57 -14.36 60.01
N LEU A 14 19.20 -15.52 59.77
CA LEU A 14 19.67 -15.91 58.44
C LEU A 14 18.53 -16.12 57.44
N THR A 15 17.41 -16.74 57.86
CA THR A 15 16.23 -16.86 56.98
C THR A 15 15.59 -15.51 56.66
N VAL A 16 15.47 -14.60 57.64
CA VAL A 16 14.90 -13.27 57.39
C VAL A 16 15.80 -12.46 56.48
N ALA A 17 17.11 -12.49 56.71
CA ALA A 17 18.09 -11.81 55.84
C ALA A 17 18.05 -12.37 54.40
N ALA A 18 17.98 -13.69 54.24
CA ALA A 18 17.87 -14.32 52.92
C ALA A 18 16.58 -13.94 52.18
N SER A 19 15.44 -13.90 52.87
CA SER A 19 14.16 -13.47 52.29
C SER A 19 14.17 -12.00 51.87
N VAL A 20 14.77 -11.13 52.68
CA VAL A 20 14.92 -9.70 52.34
C VAL A 20 15.85 -9.52 51.15
N CYS A 21 16.99 -10.21 51.12
CA CYS A 21 17.89 -10.17 49.96
C CYS A 21 17.21 -10.68 48.68
N PHE A 22 16.44 -11.77 48.75
CA PHE A 22 15.70 -12.29 47.59
C PHE A 22 14.65 -11.30 47.09
N ALA A 23 13.90 -10.66 48.01
CA ALA A 23 12.91 -9.65 47.64
C ALA A 23 13.55 -8.42 46.99
N VAL A 24 14.70 -7.96 47.50
CA VAL A 24 15.45 -6.84 46.91
C VAL A 24 16.00 -7.21 45.52
N ILE A 25 16.56 -8.42 45.36
CA ILE A 25 17.05 -8.89 44.06
C ILE A 25 15.92 -9.00 43.04
N MET A 26 14.74 -9.50 43.44
CA MET A 26 13.57 -9.56 42.56
C MET A 26 13.06 -8.17 42.19
N ALA A 27 13.02 -7.23 43.14
CA ALA A 27 12.60 -5.86 42.87
C ALA A 27 13.57 -5.13 41.93
N VAL A 28 14.88 -5.27 42.16
CA VAL A 28 15.91 -4.69 41.28
C VAL A 28 15.90 -5.37 39.91
N GLY A 29 15.73 -6.70 39.86
CA GLY A 29 15.56 -7.43 38.61
C GLY A 29 14.32 -6.99 37.84
N TYR A 30 13.20 -6.75 38.51
CA TYR A 30 11.98 -6.25 37.88
C TYR A 30 12.15 -4.83 37.34
N VAL A 31 12.77 -3.92 38.09
CA VAL A 31 13.05 -2.55 37.62
C VAL A 31 14.00 -2.56 36.43
N LEU A 32 15.07 -3.37 36.48
CA LEU A 32 16.01 -3.48 35.36
C LEU A 32 15.37 -4.12 34.13
N VAL A 33 14.46 -5.09 34.29
CA VAL A 33 13.71 -5.68 33.17
C VAL A 33 12.68 -4.69 32.61
N ASP A 34 11.98 -3.93 33.46
CA ASP A 34 11.03 -2.90 33.03
C ASP A 34 11.75 -1.76 32.27
N GLU A 35 12.95 -1.39 32.70
CA GLU A 35 13.79 -0.38 32.04
C GLU A 35 14.44 -0.90 30.74
N TRP A 36 14.73 -2.20 30.64
CA TRP A 36 15.23 -2.82 29.40
C TRP A 36 14.11 -3.16 28.40
N LEU A 37 12.88 -3.37 28.87
CA LEU A 37 11.68 -3.59 28.03
C LEU A 37 11.01 -2.28 27.60
N LYS A 38 11.28 -1.16 28.29
CA LYS A 38 11.07 0.21 27.79
C LYS A 38 12.11 0.55 26.73
N VAL A 39 12.15 -0.25 25.67
CA VAL A 39 12.62 0.26 24.38
C VAL A 39 11.52 1.18 23.91
N ASP A 40 11.80 2.49 23.88
CA ASP A 40 10.98 3.46 23.16
C ASP A 40 11.02 3.10 21.68
N GLY A 41 10.19 2.13 21.29
CA GLY A 41 9.90 1.84 19.89
C GLY A 41 9.20 3.07 19.31
N PRO A 42 9.54 3.49 18.08
CA PRO A 42 8.81 4.58 17.44
C PRO A 42 7.32 4.21 17.42
N GLU A 43 6.47 5.10 17.95
CA GLU A 43 5.02 4.99 17.83
C GLU A 43 4.67 4.89 16.34
N SER A 44 4.45 3.66 15.88
CA SER A 44 3.90 3.39 14.55
C SER A 44 2.40 3.65 14.62
N GLY A 45 2.01 4.92 14.53
CA GLY A 45 0.75 5.29 13.88
C GLY A 45 0.79 4.83 12.41
N PRO A 46 -0.35 4.84 11.68
CA PRO A 46 -0.34 4.42 10.29
C PRO A 46 0.57 5.39 9.53
N ALA A 47 1.75 4.90 9.14
CA ALA A 47 2.64 5.61 8.26
C ALA A 47 1.89 5.77 6.94
N LYS A 48 1.46 6.99 6.63
CA LYS A 48 1.21 7.36 5.24
C LYS A 48 2.58 7.35 4.59
N ASP A 49 2.79 6.40 3.69
CA ASP A 49 4.07 6.08 3.05
C ASP A 49 4.70 7.31 2.41
N THR A 50 5.65 7.90 3.13
CA THR A 50 6.53 8.94 2.58
C THR A 50 7.66 8.22 1.88
N VAL A 51 7.49 7.99 0.57
CA VAL A 51 8.52 7.40 -0.27
C VAL A 51 9.75 8.30 -0.22
N ALA A 52 10.91 7.72 0.14
CA ALA A 52 12.14 8.48 0.17
C ALA A 52 12.51 8.87 -1.26
N VAL A 53 12.86 10.15 -1.46
CA VAL A 53 13.20 10.76 -2.75
C VAL A 53 14.20 9.97 -3.60
N GLY A 54 15.11 9.19 -3.01
CA GLY A 54 16.05 8.32 -3.73
C GLY A 54 15.41 7.08 -4.36
N GLU A 55 14.33 6.57 -3.79
CA GLU A 55 13.66 5.33 -4.18
C GLU A 55 12.95 5.44 -5.54
N LEU A 56 12.35 6.59 -5.83
CA LEU A 56 11.69 6.87 -7.13
C LEU A 56 12.68 6.86 -8.31
N ALA A 57 13.84 7.48 -8.13
CA ALA A 57 14.87 7.52 -9.16
C ALA A 57 15.48 6.14 -9.41
N GLU A 58 15.65 5.34 -8.36
CA GLU A 58 16.10 3.94 -8.44
C GLU A 58 15.08 3.04 -9.13
N LEU A 59 13.78 3.21 -8.85
CA LEU A 59 12.73 2.51 -9.58
C LEU A 59 12.76 2.85 -11.06
N LEU A 60 12.82 4.14 -11.42
CA LEU A 60 12.89 4.58 -12.82
C LEU A 60 14.11 4.01 -13.56
N ALA A 61 15.26 3.89 -12.87
CA ALA A 61 16.47 3.34 -13.45
C ALA A 61 16.38 1.82 -13.75
N GLN A 62 15.47 1.10 -13.10
CA GLN A 62 15.24 -0.33 -13.32
C GLN A 62 14.27 -0.62 -14.47
N VAL A 63 13.48 0.36 -14.89
CA VAL A 63 12.49 0.16 -15.95
C VAL A 63 13.19 0.00 -17.30
N THR A 64 12.79 -1.04 -18.05
CA THR A 64 13.31 -1.26 -19.40
C THR A 64 12.68 -0.29 -20.38
N VAL A 65 13.49 0.37 -21.20
CA VAL A 65 13.01 1.23 -22.28
C VAL A 65 12.87 0.42 -23.57
N ALA A 66 11.66 0.32 -24.12
CA ALA A 66 11.38 -0.35 -25.38
C ALA A 66 10.12 0.22 -26.07
N PRO A 67 9.99 0.14 -27.40
CA PRO A 67 8.76 0.53 -28.08
C PRO A 67 7.55 -0.29 -27.61
N GLU A 68 6.37 0.35 -27.57
CA GLU A 68 5.11 -0.34 -27.33
C GLU A 68 4.86 -1.49 -28.33
N LEU A 69 4.30 -2.59 -27.83
CA LEU A 69 3.84 -3.72 -28.63
C LEU A 69 2.46 -3.45 -29.26
N PRO A 70 2.12 -4.12 -30.38
CA PRO A 70 0.81 -3.99 -31.00
C PRO A 70 -0.34 -4.45 -30.09
N MET A 71 -1.51 -3.83 -30.24
CA MET A 71 -2.77 -4.24 -29.58
C MET A 71 -3.42 -5.50 -30.17
N ALA A 72 -2.77 -6.16 -31.13
CA ALA A 72 -3.31 -7.37 -31.74
C ALA A 72 -3.52 -8.46 -30.68
N GLY A 73 -4.75 -8.97 -30.58
CA GLY A 73 -5.12 -10.01 -29.61
C GLY A 73 -5.46 -9.50 -28.21
N TYR A 74 -5.37 -8.19 -27.96
CA TYR A 74 -5.81 -7.62 -26.69
C TYR A 74 -7.33 -7.79 -26.52
N SER A 75 -7.70 -8.25 -25.34
CA SER A 75 -9.06 -8.20 -24.80
C SER A 75 -8.97 -8.08 -23.30
N ARG A 76 -9.93 -7.44 -22.63
CA ARG A 76 -9.89 -7.30 -21.17
C ARG A 76 -9.93 -8.65 -20.47
N GLU A 77 -10.57 -9.64 -21.09
CA GLU A 77 -10.67 -11.03 -20.65
C GLU A 77 -9.31 -11.76 -20.62
N GLN A 78 -8.28 -11.23 -21.32
CA GLN A 78 -6.91 -11.75 -21.24
C GLN A 78 -6.26 -11.49 -19.87
N PHE A 79 -6.89 -10.63 -19.06
CA PHE A 79 -6.50 -10.29 -17.69
C PHE A 79 -7.62 -10.72 -16.74
N PRO A 80 -7.68 -11.99 -16.31
CA PRO A 80 -8.69 -12.42 -15.35
C PRO A 80 -8.66 -11.53 -14.10
N HIS A 81 -9.79 -10.91 -13.76
CA HIS A 81 -9.87 -9.92 -12.69
C HIS A 81 -11.12 -10.07 -11.83
N TRP A 82 -11.01 -9.47 -10.65
CA TRP A 82 -11.79 -9.72 -9.44
C TRP A 82 -11.58 -11.13 -8.89
N ASP A 83 -10.31 -11.54 -8.83
CA ASP A 83 -9.89 -12.75 -8.13
C ASP A 83 -10.16 -12.63 -6.63
N VAL A 84 -10.27 -13.76 -5.95
CA VAL A 84 -10.37 -13.77 -4.48
C VAL A 84 -9.06 -13.28 -3.88
N ASN A 85 -9.13 -12.55 -2.76
CA ASN A 85 -7.96 -11.99 -2.12
C ASN A 85 -7.01 -13.10 -1.63
N GLN A 86 -5.84 -13.18 -2.24
CA GLN A 86 -4.77 -14.10 -1.91
C GLN A 86 -3.51 -13.31 -1.52
N PRO A 87 -2.60 -13.91 -0.73
CA PRO A 87 -1.35 -13.25 -0.35
C PRO A 87 -0.54 -12.70 -1.53
N GLU A 88 -0.55 -13.36 -2.70
CA GLU A 88 0.18 -12.88 -3.88
C GLU A 88 -0.31 -11.54 -4.44
N HIS A 89 -1.56 -11.14 -4.14
CA HIS A 89 -2.13 -9.87 -4.60
C HIS A 89 -1.59 -8.67 -3.80
N GLY A 90 -0.97 -8.92 -2.65
CA GLY A 90 -0.19 -7.90 -1.94
C GLY A 90 -1.00 -6.90 -1.14
N PHE A 91 -2.23 -7.24 -0.71
CA PHE A 91 -3.02 -6.35 0.16
C PHE A 91 -2.45 -6.20 1.57
N GLY A 92 -1.67 -7.18 2.05
CA GLY A 92 -1.08 -7.16 3.40
C GLY A 92 -1.84 -8.02 4.43
N PRO A 93 -1.20 -8.35 5.56
CA PRO A 93 -1.76 -9.22 6.59
C PRO A 93 -3.04 -8.67 7.24
N GLU A 94 -3.21 -7.36 7.28
CA GLU A 94 -4.39 -6.68 7.82
C GLU A 94 -5.68 -6.99 7.03
N TYR A 95 -5.54 -7.38 5.75
CA TYR A 95 -6.66 -7.82 4.90
C TYR A 95 -6.77 -9.34 4.75
N ALA A 96 -5.95 -10.13 5.44
CA ALA A 96 -5.94 -11.59 5.30
C ALA A 96 -7.28 -12.24 5.66
N GLN A 97 -8.06 -11.62 6.55
CA GLN A 97 -9.40 -12.08 6.92
C GLN A 97 -10.44 -11.99 5.78
N TYR A 98 -10.15 -11.23 4.73
CA TYR A 98 -11.04 -11.03 3.57
C TYR A 98 -10.70 -11.97 2.41
N SER A 99 -10.10 -13.13 2.67
CA SER A 99 -9.65 -14.09 1.63
C SER A 99 -10.77 -14.73 0.80
N ARG A 100 -12.04 -14.44 1.13
CA ARG A 100 -13.23 -14.85 0.36
C ARG A 100 -13.74 -13.74 -0.56
N CYS A 101 -13.30 -12.51 -0.33
CA CYS A 101 -13.76 -11.34 -1.05
C CYS A 101 -12.86 -11.06 -2.22
N THR A 102 -13.39 -10.38 -3.23
CA THR A 102 -12.60 -10.09 -4.42
C THR A 102 -11.57 -9.01 -4.12
N THR A 103 -10.51 -8.93 -4.92
CA THR A 103 -9.54 -7.83 -4.86
C THR A 103 -10.20 -6.45 -5.04
N ARG A 104 -11.33 -6.37 -5.76
CA ARG A 104 -12.15 -5.14 -5.81
C ARG A 104 -12.72 -4.80 -4.45
N ASP A 105 -13.36 -5.75 -3.78
CA ASP A 105 -14.00 -5.50 -2.48
C ASP A 105 -12.98 -5.08 -1.43
N VAL A 106 -11.83 -5.74 -1.41
CA VAL A 106 -10.73 -5.42 -0.48
C VAL A 106 -10.12 -4.06 -0.80
N MET A 107 -9.92 -3.72 -2.09
CA MET A 107 -9.50 -2.38 -2.47
C MET A 107 -10.53 -1.32 -2.04
N MET A 108 -11.83 -1.58 -2.22
CA MET A 108 -12.88 -0.65 -1.77
C MET A 108 -12.82 -0.42 -0.27
N LEU A 109 -12.50 -1.43 0.54
CA LEU A 109 -12.29 -1.23 1.97
C LEU A 109 -10.99 -0.46 2.27
N ARG A 110 -9.88 -0.81 1.61
CA ARG A 110 -8.56 -0.20 1.82
C ARG A 110 -8.57 1.30 1.52
N ASP A 111 -9.25 1.69 0.44
CA ASP A 111 -9.27 3.08 -0.05
C ASP A 111 -10.41 3.91 0.55
N ALA A 112 -11.20 3.33 1.46
CA ALA A 112 -12.30 4.04 2.10
C ALA A 112 -11.80 4.99 3.20
N GLU A 113 -12.52 6.10 3.36
CA GLU A 113 -12.41 7.02 4.48
C GLU A 113 -13.67 6.91 5.35
N GLY A 114 -13.53 7.14 6.67
CA GLY A 114 -14.66 7.14 7.61
C GLY A 114 -15.25 5.74 7.85
N SER A 115 -16.55 5.69 8.16
CA SER A 115 -17.22 4.43 8.51
C SER A 115 -17.57 3.59 7.27
N VAL A 116 -16.62 2.82 6.74
CA VAL A 116 -16.87 1.79 5.73
C VAL A 116 -16.49 0.42 6.30
N ARG A 117 -17.33 -0.59 6.06
CA ARG A 117 -17.06 -1.97 6.52
C ARG A 117 -17.30 -2.96 5.39
N LEU A 118 -16.43 -3.95 5.30
CA LEU A 118 -16.61 -5.15 4.50
C LEU A 118 -16.83 -6.32 5.45
N ASP A 119 -17.90 -7.10 5.25
CA ASP A 119 -18.09 -8.34 6.00
C ASP A 119 -17.16 -9.44 5.42
N PRO A 120 -16.26 -10.06 6.21
CA PRO A 120 -15.30 -11.04 5.71
C PRO A 120 -15.92 -12.38 5.28
N LYS A 121 -17.18 -12.64 5.60
CA LYS A 121 -17.89 -13.89 5.27
C LYS A 121 -18.80 -13.72 4.06
N THR A 122 -19.56 -12.62 4.00
CA THR A 122 -20.52 -12.35 2.92
C THR A 122 -19.94 -11.45 1.84
N CYS A 123 -18.85 -10.74 2.13
CA CYS A 123 -18.26 -9.71 1.26
C CYS A 123 -19.22 -8.55 0.96
N GLU A 124 -20.21 -8.34 1.83
CA GLU A 124 -21.10 -7.21 1.76
C GLU A 124 -20.39 -5.94 2.26
N LEU A 125 -20.40 -4.92 1.43
CA LEU A 125 -19.83 -3.60 1.72
C LEU A 125 -20.93 -2.68 2.27
N SER A 126 -20.69 -2.08 3.43
CA SER A 126 -21.61 -1.13 4.08
C SER A 126 -20.92 0.21 4.31
N VAL A 127 -21.64 1.30 4.02
CA VAL A 127 -21.15 2.68 4.10
C VAL A 127 -22.02 3.44 5.11
N GLY A 128 -21.38 3.95 6.16
CA GLY A 128 -21.99 4.80 7.18
C GLY A 128 -22.16 6.25 6.71
N SER A 129 -22.80 7.08 7.53
CA SER A 129 -23.10 8.48 7.19
C SER A 129 -21.88 9.37 6.97
N ASP A 130 -20.74 9.01 7.56
CA ASP A 130 -19.44 9.69 7.41
C ASP A 130 -18.45 8.89 6.55
N GLY A 131 -18.89 7.75 5.98
CA GLY A 131 -18.07 6.86 5.17
C GLY A 131 -18.12 7.19 3.68
N GLY A 132 -17.06 6.85 2.95
CA GLY A 132 -17.02 6.99 1.50
C GLY A 132 -15.61 6.91 0.92
N TRP A 133 -15.47 7.41 -0.30
CA TRP A 133 -14.21 7.46 -1.05
C TRP A 133 -13.97 8.87 -1.56
N ARG A 134 -12.72 9.32 -1.42
CA ARG A 134 -12.26 10.57 -1.98
C ARG A 134 -11.54 10.29 -3.29
N ASP A 135 -11.93 10.99 -4.35
CA ASP A 135 -11.13 11.01 -5.56
C ASP A 135 -9.77 11.65 -5.27
N GLU A 136 -8.71 10.99 -5.70
CA GLU A 136 -7.34 11.48 -5.56
C GLU A 136 -6.73 11.87 -6.92
N TYR A 137 -7.28 11.38 -8.04
CA TYR A 137 -6.77 11.67 -9.37
C TYR A 137 -6.96 13.14 -9.73
N GLY A 138 -8.15 13.68 -9.45
CA GLY A 138 -8.52 15.04 -9.80
C GLY A 138 -8.77 15.21 -11.30
N PHE A 139 -9.49 16.27 -11.64
CA PHE A 139 -9.93 16.53 -13.00
C PHE A 139 -9.64 17.98 -13.38
N LEU A 140 -8.92 18.20 -14.48
CA LEU A 140 -8.73 19.54 -15.02
C LEU A 140 -9.95 19.98 -15.83
N ASP A 141 -10.45 21.18 -15.57
CA ASP A 141 -11.44 21.79 -16.45
C ASP A 141 -10.82 22.09 -17.82
N ARG A 142 -11.40 21.54 -18.89
CA ARG A 142 -10.87 21.70 -20.25
C ARG A 142 -10.88 23.14 -20.77
N LYS A 143 -11.72 24.02 -20.20
CA LYS A 143 -11.82 25.42 -20.63
C LYS A 143 -10.85 26.31 -19.87
N THR A 144 -10.69 26.09 -18.57
CA THR A 144 -9.87 26.98 -17.73
C THR A 144 -8.47 26.42 -17.44
N GLY A 145 -8.28 25.10 -17.57
CA GLY A 145 -7.05 24.41 -17.16
C GLY A 145 -6.92 24.23 -15.64
N GLU A 146 -7.93 24.61 -14.87
CA GLU A 146 -7.89 24.56 -13.41
C GLU A 146 -8.28 23.18 -12.88
N LEU A 147 -7.66 22.77 -11.76
CA LEU A 147 -8.02 21.57 -11.03
C LEU A 147 -9.39 21.76 -10.38
N LYS A 148 -10.35 20.91 -10.74
CA LYS A 148 -11.65 20.85 -10.06
C LYS A 148 -11.51 20.29 -8.65
N PRO A 149 -12.41 20.64 -7.72
CA PRO A 149 -12.45 20.02 -6.41
C PRO A 149 -12.54 18.50 -6.51
N TYR A 150 -11.81 17.82 -5.64
CA TYR A 150 -11.88 16.37 -5.49
C TYR A 150 -13.29 15.94 -5.07
N LYS A 151 -13.81 14.92 -5.74
CA LYS A 151 -15.15 14.41 -5.48
C LYS A 151 -15.15 13.51 -4.25
N TRP A 152 -16.18 13.66 -3.41
CA TRP A 152 -16.51 12.72 -2.34
C TRP A 152 -17.65 11.81 -2.81
N MET A 153 -17.46 10.50 -2.67
CA MET A 153 -18.40 9.47 -3.15
C MET A 153 -18.87 8.62 -1.97
N THR A 154 -20.18 8.53 -1.76
CA THR A 154 -20.77 7.76 -0.64
C THR A 154 -21.48 6.50 -1.11
N GLU A 155 -21.66 6.31 -2.41
CA GLU A 155 -22.25 5.12 -3.01
C GLU A 155 -21.16 4.28 -3.66
N SER A 156 -21.05 3.01 -3.28
CA SER A 156 -20.04 2.10 -3.85
C SER A 156 -20.19 1.89 -5.36
N SER A 157 -21.42 1.97 -5.88
CA SER A 157 -21.72 1.92 -7.31
C SER A 157 -21.24 3.14 -8.10
N ALA A 158 -20.92 4.24 -7.41
CA ALA A 158 -20.38 5.45 -8.03
C ALA A 158 -18.85 5.45 -8.11
N VAL A 159 -18.17 4.40 -7.63
CA VAL A 159 -16.71 4.29 -7.57
C VAL A 159 -16.20 3.29 -8.61
N ASP A 160 -15.27 3.74 -9.45
CA ASP A 160 -14.57 2.86 -10.38
C ASP A 160 -13.32 2.28 -9.70
N ALA A 161 -13.00 1.03 -10.06
CA ALA A 161 -11.70 0.45 -9.72
C ALA A 161 -10.75 0.73 -10.88
N GLU A 162 -9.82 1.65 -10.65
CA GLU A 162 -8.75 2.01 -11.56
C GLU A 162 -7.63 0.98 -11.52
N HIS A 163 -6.94 0.86 -12.65
CA HIS A 163 -5.64 0.23 -12.76
C HIS A 163 -4.61 1.34 -13.03
N ILE A 164 -3.71 1.59 -12.05
CA ILE A 164 -2.64 2.60 -12.13
C ILE A 164 -1.89 2.47 -13.46
N VAL A 165 -1.40 1.27 -13.76
CA VAL A 165 -1.05 0.86 -15.12
C VAL A 165 -2.26 0.17 -15.72
N ALA A 166 -2.95 0.86 -16.64
CA ALA A 166 -4.14 0.34 -17.31
C ALA A 166 -3.85 -1.02 -18.00
N LEU A 167 -4.82 -1.92 -18.06
CA LEU A 167 -4.59 -3.27 -18.60
C LEU A 167 -4.20 -3.27 -20.09
N ALA A 168 -4.78 -2.35 -20.87
CA ALA A 168 -4.39 -2.13 -22.27
C ALA A 168 -2.98 -1.53 -22.39
N GLU A 169 -2.59 -0.66 -21.46
CA GLU A 169 -1.23 -0.13 -21.39
C GLU A 169 -0.25 -1.25 -21.04
N ALA A 170 -0.50 -2.02 -19.98
CA ALA A 170 0.31 -3.17 -19.61
C ALA A 170 0.48 -4.17 -20.77
N TRP A 171 -0.56 -4.38 -21.60
CA TRP A 171 -0.47 -5.18 -22.81
C TRP A 171 0.61 -4.68 -23.77
N ARG A 172 0.57 -3.40 -24.14
CA ARG A 172 1.56 -2.75 -25.01
C ARG A 172 2.94 -2.71 -24.36
N SER A 173 3.02 -2.59 -23.05
CA SER A 173 4.27 -2.60 -22.30
C SER A 173 4.93 -3.99 -22.19
N GLY A 174 4.32 -5.08 -22.69
CA GLY A 174 4.93 -6.41 -22.71
C GLY A 174 4.08 -7.53 -22.13
N ALA A 175 2.98 -7.23 -21.43
CA ALA A 175 2.10 -8.25 -20.86
C ALA A 175 1.46 -9.16 -21.93
N ALA A 176 1.37 -8.70 -23.18
CA ALA A 176 0.95 -9.50 -24.33
C ALA A 176 1.75 -10.81 -24.51
N THR A 177 3.01 -10.82 -24.09
CA THR A 177 3.93 -11.97 -24.23
C THR A 177 4.00 -12.84 -22.98
N ARG A 178 3.29 -12.46 -21.92
CA ARG A 178 3.27 -13.16 -20.63
C ARG A 178 2.14 -14.21 -20.62
N ASP A 179 2.28 -15.18 -19.73
CA ASP A 179 1.21 -16.14 -19.47
C ASP A 179 -0.02 -15.46 -18.82
N GLU A 180 -1.16 -16.14 -18.88
CA GLU A 180 -2.41 -15.66 -18.30
C GLU A 180 -2.31 -15.46 -16.78
N ASP A 181 -1.54 -16.30 -16.10
CA ASP A 181 -1.32 -16.24 -14.66
C ASP A 181 -0.63 -14.93 -14.23
N THR A 182 0.35 -14.47 -15.01
CA THR A 182 1.00 -13.17 -14.83
C THR A 182 0.05 -12.02 -15.13
N ARG A 183 -0.76 -12.11 -16.20
CA ARG A 183 -1.78 -11.10 -16.51
C ARG A 183 -2.86 -11.03 -15.42
N ARG A 184 -3.27 -12.16 -14.85
CA ARG A 184 -4.15 -12.22 -13.67
C ARG A 184 -3.51 -11.47 -12.49
N ARG A 185 -2.24 -11.71 -12.18
CA ARG A 185 -1.54 -10.98 -11.11
C ARG A 185 -1.52 -9.47 -11.35
N ILE A 186 -1.16 -9.01 -12.56
CA ILE A 186 -1.17 -7.58 -12.92
C ILE A 186 -2.54 -6.93 -12.62
N ALA A 187 -3.63 -7.64 -12.94
CA ALA A 187 -4.97 -7.10 -12.81
C ALA A 187 -5.54 -7.11 -11.39
N ASN A 188 -4.93 -7.89 -10.49
CA ASN A 188 -5.39 -8.07 -9.11
C ASN A 188 -4.41 -7.52 -8.07
N ASP A 189 -3.26 -7.01 -8.51
CA ASP A 189 -2.25 -6.40 -7.65
C ASP A 189 -2.81 -5.21 -6.88
N ALA A 190 -2.68 -5.24 -5.56
CA ALA A 190 -3.13 -4.17 -4.68
C ALA A 190 -2.53 -2.82 -5.08
N ILE A 191 -1.24 -2.76 -5.44
CA ILE A 191 -0.56 -1.52 -5.83
C ILE A 191 -1.09 -1.01 -7.18
N ASN A 192 -1.58 -1.90 -8.04
CA ASN A 192 -2.18 -1.51 -9.31
C ASN A 192 -3.64 -1.06 -9.17
N LEU A 193 -4.36 -1.47 -8.13
CA LEU A 193 -5.79 -1.16 -7.96
C LEU A 193 -6.03 0.11 -7.13
N ALA A 194 -6.92 1.00 -7.55
CA ALA A 194 -7.31 2.19 -6.77
C ALA A 194 -8.81 2.52 -6.91
N ALA A 195 -9.43 3.03 -5.85
CA ALA A 195 -10.74 3.66 -5.92
C ALA A 195 -10.62 5.01 -6.66
N SER A 196 -11.53 5.27 -7.60
CA SER A 196 -11.45 6.47 -8.45
C SER A 196 -12.83 7.02 -8.81
N ASP A 197 -12.89 8.34 -9.06
CA ASP A 197 -14.05 8.93 -9.73
C ASP A 197 -14.14 8.38 -11.17
N PRO A 198 -15.32 7.92 -11.61
CA PRO A 198 -15.49 7.38 -12.95
C PRO A 198 -15.12 8.33 -14.10
N SER A 199 -15.25 9.65 -13.93
CA SER A 199 -14.89 10.62 -14.96
C SER A 199 -13.38 10.77 -15.06
N ALA A 200 -12.68 10.78 -13.92
CA ALA A 200 -11.22 10.80 -13.89
C ALA A 200 -10.63 9.52 -14.53
N ASN A 201 -11.10 8.34 -14.11
CA ASN A 201 -10.70 7.04 -14.67
C ASN A 201 -10.92 6.98 -16.19
N ARG A 202 -12.12 7.33 -16.66
CA ARG A 202 -12.45 7.31 -18.10
C ARG A 202 -11.70 8.37 -18.90
N SER A 203 -11.32 9.50 -18.27
CA SER A 203 -10.50 10.51 -18.93
C SER A 203 -9.05 10.06 -19.09
N LYS A 204 -8.52 9.26 -18.17
CA LYS A 204 -7.21 8.60 -18.31
C LYS A 204 -7.26 7.50 -19.36
N GLY A 205 -8.29 6.66 -19.34
CA GLY A 205 -8.42 5.53 -20.25
C GLY A 205 -7.22 4.58 -20.16
N ASP A 206 -6.64 4.25 -21.30
CA ASP A 206 -5.44 3.42 -21.41
C ASP A 206 -4.16 4.21 -21.72
N GLN A 207 -4.15 5.51 -21.42
CA GLN A 207 -2.99 6.37 -21.64
C GLN A 207 -1.82 6.00 -20.70
N ASP A 208 -0.61 6.07 -21.25
CA ASP A 208 0.65 5.96 -20.53
C ASP A 208 1.03 7.28 -19.83
N ALA A 209 2.17 7.29 -19.12
CA ALA A 209 2.65 8.47 -18.41
C ALA A 209 3.08 9.63 -19.34
N ALA A 210 3.33 9.38 -20.63
CA ALA A 210 3.59 10.44 -21.60
C ALA A 210 2.33 11.28 -21.88
N ASN A 211 1.18 10.63 -21.89
CA ASN A 211 -0.09 11.24 -22.29
C ASN A 211 -0.98 11.61 -21.09
N TYR A 212 -0.80 10.97 -19.94
CA TYR A 212 -1.58 11.24 -18.74
C TYR A 212 -0.76 11.07 -17.45
N LEU A 213 -0.83 12.09 -16.60
CA LEU A 213 -0.45 12.03 -15.19
C LEU A 213 -1.52 12.78 -14.37
N PRO A 214 -1.86 12.31 -13.15
CA PRO A 214 -2.78 13.03 -12.29
C PRO A 214 -2.32 14.49 -12.07
N PRO A 215 -3.21 15.48 -12.25
CA PRO A 215 -2.85 16.89 -12.19
C PRO A 215 -2.59 17.42 -10.78
N GLY A 216 -3.06 16.75 -9.74
CA GLY A 216 -3.03 17.25 -8.37
C GLY A 216 -2.04 16.54 -7.44
N LYS A 217 -2.35 16.53 -6.13
CA LYS A 217 -1.47 16.00 -5.07
C LYS A 217 -1.09 14.53 -5.23
N PHE A 218 -1.96 13.73 -5.86
CA PHE A 218 -1.74 12.30 -6.06
C PHE A 218 -0.68 11.95 -7.10
N ARG A 219 -0.15 12.95 -7.84
CA ARG A 219 0.81 12.70 -8.93
C ARG A 219 2.02 11.87 -8.50
N CYS A 220 2.60 12.18 -7.33
CA CYS A 220 3.80 11.48 -6.87
C CYS A 220 3.51 10.06 -6.39
N ALA A 221 2.41 9.86 -5.67
CA ALA A 221 1.90 8.52 -5.33
C ALA A 221 1.65 7.68 -6.58
N TYR A 222 1.04 8.30 -7.59
CA TYR A 222 0.74 7.65 -8.85
C TYR A 222 2.02 7.22 -9.56
N VAL A 223 3.01 8.11 -9.69
CA VAL A 223 4.29 7.81 -10.34
C VAL A 223 5.03 6.69 -9.62
N ASP A 224 5.05 6.72 -8.28
CA ASP A 224 5.65 5.65 -7.47
C ASP A 224 4.99 4.29 -7.76
N ARG A 225 3.66 4.19 -7.58
CA ARG A 225 2.90 2.97 -7.85
C ARG A 225 3.06 2.50 -9.30
N TYR A 226 3.07 3.44 -10.25
CA TYR A 226 3.23 3.15 -11.67
C TYR A 226 4.60 2.50 -11.96
N LEU A 227 5.68 3.05 -11.41
CA LEU A 227 7.03 2.50 -11.54
C LEU A 227 7.16 1.15 -10.82
N GLN A 228 6.62 1.02 -9.60
CA GLN A 228 6.62 -0.25 -8.87
C GLN A 228 5.95 -1.36 -9.67
N ILE A 229 4.80 -1.11 -10.30
CA ILE A 229 4.12 -2.08 -11.16
C ILE A 229 4.94 -2.39 -12.42
N LYS A 230 5.51 -1.37 -13.09
CA LYS A 230 6.34 -1.59 -14.29
C LYS A 230 7.56 -2.45 -13.95
N VAL A 231 8.25 -2.18 -12.85
CA VAL A 231 9.39 -2.98 -12.37
C VAL A 231 8.96 -4.40 -11.97
N LYS A 232 7.94 -4.53 -11.11
CA LYS A 232 7.47 -5.82 -10.56
C LYS A 232 7.10 -6.82 -11.65
N TYR A 233 6.49 -6.36 -12.74
CA TYR A 233 6.03 -7.22 -13.83
C TYR A 233 6.92 -7.18 -15.08
N GLY A 234 8.03 -6.44 -15.03
CA GLY A 234 8.93 -6.27 -16.17
C GLY A 234 8.20 -5.73 -17.40
N LEU A 235 7.39 -4.69 -17.19
CA LEU A 235 6.68 -3.96 -18.23
C LEU A 235 7.58 -2.80 -18.67
N ALA A 236 7.79 -2.69 -19.98
CA ALA A 236 8.60 -1.64 -20.56
C ALA A 236 7.88 -0.29 -20.53
N VAL A 237 8.67 0.76 -20.70
CA VAL A 237 8.18 2.10 -21.02
C VAL A 237 8.80 2.54 -22.34
N ASP A 238 8.06 3.29 -23.15
CA ASP A 238 8.64 3.82 -24.37
C ASP A 238 9.52 5.05 -24.11
N THR A 239 10.15 5.59 -25.15
CA THR A 239 11.05 6.74 -25.02
C THR A 239 10.33 8.01 -24.54
N ALA A 240 9.08 8.23 -24.99
CA ALA A 240 8.31 9.41 -24.59
C ALA A 240 7.83 9.26 -23.14
N GLU A 241 7.39 8.08 -22.77
CA GLU A 241 6.97 7.71 -21.43
C GLU A 241 8.13 7.84 -20.43
N GLN A 242 9.32 7.31 -20.76
CA GLN A 242 10.53 7.47 -19.96
C GLN A 242 10.88 8.95 -19.71
N ALA A 243 10.75 9.80 -20.74
CA ALA A 243 11.05 11.22 -20.62
C ALA A 243 10.04 11.95 -19.70
N ALA A 244 8.76 11.59 -19.81
CA ALA A 244 7.71 12.12 -18.94
C ALA A 244 7.88 11.66 -17.49
N LEU A 245 8.15 10.37 -17.27
CA LEU A 245 8.42 9.80 -15.94
C LEU A 245 9.64 10.44 -15.29
N ARG A 246 10.73 10.65 -16.03
CA ARG A 246 11.91 11.36 -15.51
C ARG A 246 11.54 12.77 -15.03
N THR A 247 10.81 13.52 -15.84
CA THR A 247 10.36 14.87 -15.47
C THR A 247 9.47 14.83 -14.21
N ALA A 248 8.55 13.87 -14.15
CA ALA A 248 7.66 13.72 -13.01
C ALA A 248 8.39 13.30 -11.73
N VAL A 249 9.37 12.39 -11.82
CA VAL A 249 10.24 12.00 -10.70
C VAL A 249 11.03 13.22 -10.22
N ASP A 250 11.66 13.97 -11.11
CA ASP A 250 12.40 15.20 -10.75
C ASP A 250 11.49 16.24 -10.06
N ASP A 251 10.24 16.38 -10.51
CA ASP A 251 9.25 17.26 -9.88
C ASP A 251 8.88 16.79 -8.46
N CYS A 252 8.62 15.49 -8.28
CA CYS A 252 8.29 14.89 -6.99
C CYS A 252 9.44 14.99 -5.99
N VAL A 253 10.66 14.77 -6.47
CA VAL A 253 11.91 14.95 -5.72
C VAL A 253 12.05 16.40 -5.23
N ARG A 254 11.82 17.38 -6.10
CA ARG A 254 11.95 18.82 -5.76
C ARG A 254 10.89 19.29 -4.76
N GLN A 255 9.71 18.69 -4.76
CA GLN A 255 8.61 19.06 -3.86
C GLN A 255 8.74 18.48 -2.44
N GLY A 256 9.79 17.69 -2.16
CA GLY A 256 10.06 17.17 -0.81
C GLY A 256 9.32 15.89 -0.45
N GLY A 257 8.80 15.14 -1.43
CA GLY A 257 8.36 13.75 -1.23
C GLY A 257 7.14 13.54 -0.33
N SER A 258 6.30 14.55 -0.09
CA SER A 258 5.02 14.32 0.59
C SER A 258 4.02 13.71 -0.39
N VAL A 259 4.02 12.38 -0.46
CA VAL A 259 2.95 11.56 -1.05
C VAL A 259 1.78 11.43 -0.07
#